data_AF-A0A367IJD4-F1
#
_entry.id   AF-A0A367IJD4-F1
#
_cell.length_a   1.000
_cell.length_b   1.000
_cell.length_c   1.000
_cell.angle_alpha   90.00
_cell.angle_beta   90.00
_cell.angle_gamma   90.00
#
_symmetry.space_group_name_H-M   'P 1'
#
loop_
_entity.id
_entity.type
_entity.pdbx_description
1 polymer ?
#
loop_
_entity_poly.entity_id
_entity_poly.type
_entity_poly.pdbx_seq_one_letter_code
_entity_poly.pdbx_strand_id
1 'polypeptide(L)'
;LTNSFQSTHKNKANSDTPLWKKVDKRFWWNEHISQDFIDQNLDEWIVPVVQGTIQIESCDIDGYKFEFILISRRSKERAGMRYQRRGINENGQVANFVETEQVVVFKRNEASHVASFVQTRGSIPLFWSQSPYSLHPIPSLERTEKENHDAFCKHFEAQEKLYGRQIPVNLTELAGREAIVGSEYRKHVEKLGDSNIKYIEFDFHKETKGMKFENISKLSNSLYDDMTKLQYFWITAGGNEHVYCEQSGVFRTNCMDCLDRTNVVQ
;
A
#
# COMPACT_ATOMS: atom_id res chain seq x y z
N LEU A 1 -6.03 -13.68 3.73
CA LEU A 1 -6.02 -12.78 2.56
C LEU A 1 -6.27 -11.32 2.90
N THR A 2 -7.03 -10.95 3.94
CA THR A 2 -7.21 -9.54 4.32
C THR A 2 -5.97 -8.93 4.99
N ASN A 3 -5.20 -9.73 5.71
CA ASN A 3 -3.94 -9.33 6.33
C ASN A 3 -2.74 -9.73 5.47
N SER A 4 -1.63 -9.02 5.60
CA SER A 4 -0.31 -9.49 5.15
C SER A 4 0.17 -10.69 5.96
N PHE A 5 1.17 -11.41 5.46
CA PHE A 5 1.80 -12.53 6.16
C PHE A 5 2.41 -12.08 7.50
N GLN A 6 3.11 -10.94 7.52
CA GLN A 6 3.67 -10.37 8.74
C GLN A 6 2.57 -10.03 9.76
N SER A 7 1.50 -9.35 9.33
CA SER A 7 0.39 -8.98 10.23
C SER A 7 -0.33 -10.20 10.78
N THR A 8 -0.47 -11.25 9.96
CA THR A 8 -1.03 -12.55 10.39
C THR A 8 -0.16 -13.20 11.46
N HIS A 9 1.16 -13.15 11.30
CA HIS A 9 2.09 -13.69 12.28
C HIS A 9 2.11 -12.89 13.59
N LYS A 10 2.10 -11.55 13.52
CA LYS A 10 2.07 -10.68 14.71
C LYS A 10 0.76 -10.83 15.49
N ASN A 11 -0.36 -10.98 14.79
CA ASN A 11 -1.68 -11.14 15.38
C ASN A 11 -2.09 -12.62 15.45
N LYS A 12 -1.24 -13.47 16.04
CA LYS A 12 -1.59 -14.86 16.38
C LYS A 12 -2.76 -14.87 17.37
N ALA A 13 -3.96 -14.78 16.83
CA ALA A 13 -5.19 -14.95 17.57
C ALA A 13 -5.37 -16.44 17.89
N ASN A 14 -6.02 -16.72 19.02
CA ASN A 14 -6.33 -18.08 19.43
C ASN A 14 -7.03 -18.86 18.30
N SER A 15 -6.80 -20.18 18.22
CA SER A 15 -7.42 -21.05 17.21
C SER A 15 -8.93 -20.87 17.20
N ASP A 16 -9.52 -20.68 18.38
CA ASP A 16 -10.95 -20.63 18.63
C ASP A 16 -11.61 -19.30 18.23
N THR A 17 -10.81 -18.27 17.93
CA THR A 17 -11.37 -16.99 17.47
C THR A 17 -11.89 -17.14 16.04
N PRO A 18 -13.16 -16.76 15.77
CA PRO A 18 -13.74 -16.79 14.42
C PRO A 18 -12.89 -16.06 13.38
N LEU A 19 -12.86 -16.58 12.15
CA LEU A 19 -12.03 -16.06 11.06
C LEU A 19 -12.24 -14.55 10.82
N TRP A 20 -13.50 -14.12 10.81
CA TRP A 20 -13.87 -12.74 10.53
C TRP A 20 -13.43 -11.75 11.62
N LYS A 21 -13.18 -12.20 12.85
CA LYS A 21 -12.65 -11.36 13.93
C LYS A 21 -11.14 -11.13 13.82
N LYS A 22 -10.45 -11.89 12.96
CA LYS A 22 -8.99 -11.81 12.74
C LYS A 22 -8.61 -10.95 11.53
N VAL A 23 -9.58 -10.36 10.83
CA VAL A 23 -9.32 -9.66 9.56
C VAL A 23 -8.88 -8.22 9.75
N ASP A 24 -8.06 -7.74 8.84
CA ASP A 24 -7.95 -6.31 8.59
C ASP A 24 -9.25 -5.80 7.97
N LYS A 25 -9.98 -4.98 8.73
CA LYS A 25 -11.27 -4.40 8.32
C LYS A 25 -11.15 -3.54 7.07
N ARG A 26 -9.99 -2.90 6.82
CA ARG A 26 -9.76 -2.07 5.64
C ARG A 26 -9.96 -2.86 4.36
N PHE A 27 -9.60 -4.16 4.37
CA PHE A 27 -9.65 -5.04 3.21
C PHE A 27 -10.81 -6.04 3.24
N TRP A 28 -11.67 -6.01 4.27
CA TRP A 28 -12.85 -6.86 4.35
C TRP A 28 -14.02 -6.26 3.55
N TRP A 29 -14.05 -6.56 2.25
CA TRP A 29 -14.94 -5.92 1.28
C TRP A 29 -16.43 -6.18 1.56
N ASN A 30 -16.80 -7.41 1.91
CA ASN A 30 -18.18 -7.81 2.17
C ASN A 30 -18.63 -7.60 3.63
N GLU A 31 -17.92 -6.84 4.48
CA GLU A 31 -18.31 -6.62 5.89
C GLU A 31 -19.76 -6.16 6.03
N HIS A 32 -20.20 -5.18 5.24
CA HIS A 32 -21.56 -4.66 5.30
C HIS A 32 -22.62 -5.72 4.98
N ILE A 33 -22.34 -6.61 4.01
CA ILE A 33 -23.24 -7.70 3.62
C ILE A 33 -23.24 -8.79 4.70
N SER A 34 -22.14 -8.94 5.44
CA SER A 34 -22.02 -9.90 6.54
C SER A 34 -22.69 -9.45 7.84
N GLN A 35 -23.24 -8.24 7.93
CA GLN A 35 -23.76 -7.67 9.18
C GLN A 35 -24.88 -8.52 9.80
N ASP A 36 -25.84 -8.99 8.98
CA ASP A 36 -26.95 -9.81 9.47
C ASP A 36 -26.48 -11.14 10.09
N PHE A 37 -25.37 -11.69 9.58
CA PHE A 37 -24.75 -12.90 10.13
C PHE A 37 -24.01 -12.60 11.43
N ILE A 38 -23.33 -11.44 11.51
CA ILE A 38 -22.66 -10.98 12.73
C ILE A 38 -23.69 -10.82 13.85
N ASP A 39 -24.80 -10.14 13.58
CA ASP A 39 -25.84 -9.84 14.56
C ASP A 39 -26.52 -11.10 15.08
N GLN A 40 -26.62 -12.14 14.25
CA GLN A 40 -27.16 -13.45 14.61
C GLN A 40 -26.12 -14.41 15.22
N ASN A 41 -24.87 -13.96 15.41
CA ASN A 41 -23.74 -14.79 15.90
C ASN A 41 -23.48 -16.04 15.04
N LEU A 42 -23.70 -15.95 13.73
CA LEU A 42 -23.47 -17.04 12.77
C LEU A 42 -22.00 -17.04 12.30
N ASP A 43 -21.08 -17.15 13.26
CA ASP A 43 -19.63 -16.98 13.07
C ASP A 43 -19.06 -17.87 11.94
N GLU A 44 -19.55 -19.10 11.80
CA GLU A 44 -19.09 -20.09 10.80
C GLU A 44 -19.50 -19.75 9.36
N TRP A 45 -20.54 -18.92 9.19
CA TRP A 45 -21.06 -18.52 7.87
C TRP A 45 -20.38 -17.25 7.34
N ILE A 46 -19.60 -16.56 8.17
CA ILE A 46 -18.97 -15.30 7.80
C ILE A 46 -17.62 -15.59 7.15
N VAL A 47 -17.59 -15.52 5.82
CA VAL A 47 -16.37 -15.64 5.02
C VAL A 47 -15.91 -14.27 4.52
N PRO A 48 -14.79 -13.73 5.03
CA PRO A 48 -14.26 -12.45 4.56
C PRO A 48 -13.72 -12.52 3.14
N VAL A 49 -14.18 -11.59 2.30
CA VAL A 49 -13.76 -11.45 0.89
C VAL A 49 -12.93 -10.18 0.74
N VAL A 50 -11.88 -10.26 -0.08
CA VAL A 50 -11.03 -9.13 -0.47
C VAL A 50 -11.37 -8.71 -1.89
N GLN A 51 -11.42 -7.40 -2.13
CA GLN A 51 -11.41 -6.86 -3.49
C GLN A 51 -9.97 -6.67 -3.95
N GLY A 52 -9.55 -7.30 -5.06
CA GLY A 52 -8.16 -7.25 -5.48
C GLY A 52 -7.78 -8.34 -6.48
N THR A 53 -6.51 -8.74 -6.46
CA THR A 53 -6.00 -9.87 -7.24
C THR A 53 -5.09 -10.75 -6.40
N ILE A 54 -5.04 -12.03 -6.75
CA ILE A 54 -4.04 -12.98 -6.29
C ILE A 54 -3.56 -13.75 -7.52
N GLN A 55 -2.25 -13.83 -7.68
CA GLN A 55 -1.60 -14.66 -8.68
C GLN A 55 -0.54 -15.52 -7.99
N ILE A 56 -0.49 -16.80 -8.34
CA ILE A 56 0.47 -17.77 -7.81
C ILE A 56 1.11 -18.45 -9.01
N GLU A 57 2.43 -18.38 -9.10
CA GLU A 57 3.21 -19.00 -10.17
C GLU A 57 4.31 -19.86 -9.56
N SER A 58 4.49 -21.07 -10.10
CA SER A 58 5.66 -21.90 -9.78
C SER A 58 6.84 -21.45 -10.63
N CYS A 59 7.96 -21.14 -9.99
CA CYS A 59 9.16 -20.63 -10.63
C CYS A 59 10.37 -21.54 -10.37
N ASP A 60 11.31 -21.54 -11.31
CA ASP A 60 12.60 -22.22 -11.21
C ASP A 60 13.68 -21.26 -11.73
N ILE A 61 14.65 -20.92 -10.87
CA ILE A 61 15.81 -20.10 -11.23
C ILE A 61 17.05 -20.86 -10.79
N ASP A 62 17.94 -21.19 -11.72
CA ASP A 62 19.20 -21.91 -11.45
C ASP A 62 19.02 -23.19 -10.61
N GLY A 63 17.89 -23.90 -10.78
CA GLY A 63 17.55 -25.13 -10.04
C GLY A 63 16.90 -24.88 -8.68
N TYR A 64 16.75 -23.61 -8.26
CA TYR A 64 15.99 -23.22 -7.07
C TYR A 64 14.51 -23.08 -7.43
N LYS A 65 13.71 -24.02 -6.93
CA LYS A 65 12.25 -24.02 -7.10
C LYS A 65 11.57 -23.25 -5.97
N PHE A 66 10.65 -22.36 -6.34
CA PHE A 66 9.86 -21.57 -5.41
C PHE A 66 8.48 -21.24 -5.99
N GLU A 67 7.53 -20.88 -5.13
CA GLU A 67 6.27 -20.29 -5.55
C GLU A 67 6.37 -18.77 -5.38
N PHE A 68 6.08 -18.04 -6.45
CA PHE A 68 5.93 -16.60 -6.44
C PHE A 68 4.46 -16.25 -6.35
N ILE A 69 4.09 -15.46 -5.34
CA ILE A 69 2.71 -15.08 -5.09
C ILE A 69 2.63 -13.56 -5.05
N LEU A 70 1.72 -13.00 -5.84
CA LEU A 70 1.44 -11.57 -5.84
C LEU A 70 0.01 -11.32 -5.40
N ILE A 71 -0.17 -10.63 -4.28
CA ILE A 71 -1.49 -10.30 -3.71
C ILE A 71 -1.66 -8.79 -3.71
N SER A 72 -2.66 -8.26 -4.39
CA SER A 72 -3.07 -6.85 -4.25
C SER A 72 -4.43 -6.77 -3.58
N ARG A 73 -4.55 -5.97 -2.53
CA ARG A 73 -5.77 -5.81 -1.72
C ARG A 73 -6.21 -4.35 -1.75
N ARG A 74 -7.41 -4.06 -2.23
CA ARG A 74 -7.98 -2.71 -2.26
C ARG A 74 -8.76 -2.43 -0.98
N SER A 75 -8.44 -1.31 -0.34
CA SER A 75 -9.20 -0.85 0.82
C SER A 75 -10.62 -0.45 0.42
N LYS A 76 -11.59 -0.79 1.26
CA LYS A 76 -12.97 -0.29 1.14
C LYS A 76 -13.14 1.11 1.72
N GLU A 77 -12.19 1.57 2.52
CA GLU A 77 -12.23 2.91 3.10
C GLU A 77 -12.15 3.97 2.00
N ARG A 78 -13.00 4.99 2.11
CA ARG A 78 -13.15 6.04 1.09
C ARG A 78 -13.26 5.45 -0.33
N ALA A 79 -13.96 4.31 -0.48
CA ALA A 79 -14.23 3.72 -1.78
C ALA A 79 -15.00 4.70 -2.69
N GLY A 80 -14.80 4.55 -4.00
CA GLY A 80 -15.45 5.33 -5.04
C GLY A 80 -14.82 5.10 -6.41
N MET A 81 -15.40 5.73 -7.43
CA MET A 81 -14.89 5.63 -8.81
C MET A 81 -13.60 6.43 -8.97
N ARG A 82 -12.63 5.90 -9.73
CA ARG A 82 -11.27 6.43 -9.88
C ARG A 82 -11.21 7.93 -10.22
N TYR A 83 -12.16 8.41 -11.03
CA TYR A 83 -12.24 9.82 -11.45
C TYR A 83 -13.13 10.70 -10.57
N GLN A 84 -13.91 10.12 -9.68
CA GLN A 84 -14.84 10.85 -8.81
C GLN A 84 -14.37 10.92 -7.36
N ARG A 85 -13.54 9.97 -6.92
CA ARG A 85 -13.10 9.86 -5.53
C ARG A 85 -11.59 9.97 -5.47
N ARG A 86 -11.14 11.11 -4.94
CA ARG A 86 -9.74 11.48 -4.81
C ARG A 86 -9.47 12.02 -3.40
N GLY A 87 -8.19 12.12 -3.08
CA GLY A 87 -7.76 12.69 -1.82
C GLY A 87 -8.14 11.91 -0.58
N ILE A 88 -8.17 12.62 0.53
CA ILE A 88 -8.36 12.13 1.89
C ILE A 88 -9.77 12.46 2.44
N ASN A 89 -10.21 11.76 3.49
CA ASN A 89 -11.35 12.18 4.31
C ASN A 89 -10.91 12.69 5.70
N GLU A 90 -11.86 13.11 6.51
CA GLU A 90 -11.66 13.64 7.88
C GLU A 90 -11.02 12.64 8.84
N ASN A 91 -11.13 11.34 8.52
CA ASN A 91 -10.59 10.23 9.31
C ASN A 91 -9.16 9.85 8.89
N GLY A 92 -8.55 10.56 7.93
CA GLY A 92 -7.20 10.25 7.46
C GLY A 92 -7.14 9.13 6.41
N GLN A 93 -8.29 8.67 5.89
CA GLN A 93 -8.37 7.57 4.93
C GLN A 93 -8.33 8.12 3.50
N VAL A 94 -7.41 7.60 2.68
CA VAL A 94 -7.24 8.04 1.28
C VAL A 94 -8.04 7.17 0.32
N ALA A 95 -8.53 7.79 -0.74
CA ALA A 95 -9.20 7.06 -1.82
C ALA A 95 -8.21 6.16 -2.56
N ASN A 96 -8.70 5.03 -3.08
CA ASN A 96 -7.94 4.07 -3.89
C ASN A 96 -6.69 3.51 -3.19
N PHE A 97 -6.72 3.37 -1.86
CA PHE A 97 -5.66 2.71 -1.12
C PHE A 97 -5.57 1.23 -1.50
N VAL A 98 -4.38 0.76 -1.84
CA VAL A 98 -4.09 -0.64 -2.18
C VAL A 98 -2.80 -1.05 -1.47
N GLU A 99 -2.83 -2.24 -0.89
CA GLU A 99 -1.65 -2.93 -0.37
C GLU A 99 -1.29 -4.05 -1.34
N THR A 100 -0.07 -4.02 -1.86
CA THR A 100 0.49 -5.05 -2.73
C THR A 100 1.54 -5.82 -1.94
N GLU A 101 1.43 -7.13 -1.91
CA GLU A 101 2.32 -8.03 -1.21
C GLU A 101 2.90 -9.06 -2.18
N GLN A 102 4.22 -9.05 -2.30
CA GLN A 102 4.99 -10.06 -3.01
C GLN A 102 5.44 -11.10 -2.00
N VAL A 103 5.14 -12.37 -2.26
CA VAL A 103 5.53 -13.49 -1.40
C VAL A 103 6.30 -14.52 -2.19
N VAL A 104 7.37 -15.03 -1.59
CA VAL A 104 8.18 -16.13 -2.12
C VAL A 104 8.13 -17.26 -1.11
N VAL A 105 7.64 -18.42 -1.55
CA VAL A 105 7.60 -19.64 -0.75
C VAL A 105 8.60 -20.64 -1.32
N PHE A 106 9.54 -21.11 -0.50
CA PHE A 106 10.59 -22.03 -0.96
C PHE A 106 10.93 -23.05 0.12
N LYS A 107 11.59 -24.15 -0.27
CA LYS A 107 12.06 -25.16 0.67
C LYS A 107 13.58 -25.13 0.76
N ARG A 108 14.11 -25.15 1.98
CA ARG A 108 15.55 -25.24 2.26
C ARG A 108 15.76 -26.01 3.55
N ASN A 109 16.74 -26.92 3.56
CA ASN A 109 17.07 -27.73 4.74
C ASN A 109 15.84 -28.44 5.35
N GLU A 110 14.99 -29.01 4.49
CA GLU A 110 13.71 -29.65 4.85
C GLU A 110 12.65 -28.75 5.52
N ALA A 111 12.94 -27.46 5.72
CA ALA A 111 11.98 -26.47 6.19
C ALA A 111 11.34 -25.71 5.02
N SER A 112 10.07 -25.33 5.18
CA SER A 112 9.42 -24.37 4.29
C SER A 112 9.73 -22.96 4.78
N HIS A 113 10.04 -22.06 3.88
CA HIS A 113 10.31 -20.65 4.15
C HIS A 113 9.28 -19.81 3.43
N VAL A 114 8.87 -18.73 4.09
CA VAL A 114 7.98 -17.72 3.53
C VAL A 114 8.65 -16.36 3.70
N ALA A 115 8.93 -15.70 2.59
CA ALA A 115 9.38 -14.31 2.56
C ALA A 115 8.27 -13.44 1.96
N SER A 116 7.92 -12.32 2.59
CA SER A 116 6.90 -11.39 2.14
C SER A 116 7.40 -9.95 2.17
N PHE A 117 7.11 -9.20 1.11
CA PHE A 117 7.42 -7.78 0.98
C PHE A 117 6.16 -7.00 0.60
N VAL A 118 5.81 -6.01 1.41
CA VAL A 118 4.62 -5.18 1.25
C VAL A 118 4.99 -3.79 0.71
N GLN A 119 4.23 -3.32 -0.27
CA GLN A 119 4.22 -1.93 -0.72
C GLN A 119 2.79 -1.39 -0.69
N THR A 120 2.66 -0.08 -0.53
CA THR A 120 1.35 0.58 -0.54
C THR A 120 1.25 1.58 -1.67
N ARG A 121 0.03 1.83 -2.13
CA ARG A 121 -0.29 2.94 -3.03
C ARG A 121 -1.63 3.54 -2.67
N GLY A 122 -1.84 4.80 -2.99
CA GLY A 122 -3.12 5.46 -2.75
C GLY A 122 -3.17 6.85 -3.36
N SER A 123 -4.30 7.54 -3.19
CA SER A 123 -4.38 8.96 -3.56
C SER A 123 -3.45 9.81 -2.69
N ILE A 124 -3.00 10.95 -3.23
CA ILE A 124 -2.26 11.94 -2.44
C ILE A 124 -3.13 12.38 -1.24
N PRO A 125 -2.61 12.36 0.00
CA PRO A 125 -3.38 12.50 1.24
C PRO A 125 -3.78 13.96 1.55
N LEU A 126 -4.43 14.62 0.60
CA LEU A 126 -4.95 15.99 0.72
C LEU A 126 -6.43 16.01 0.36
N PHE A 127 -7.16 17.04 0.75
CA PHE A 127 -8.53 17.30 0.27
C PHE A 127 -8.47 17.95 -1.10
N TRP A 128 -8.65 17.14 -2.15
CA TRP A 128 -8.60 17.60 -3.52
C TRP A 128 -9.52 16.79 -4.43
N SER A 129 -9.96 17.43 -5.51
CA SER A 129 -10.79 16.83 -6.53
C SER A 129 -10.39 17.28 -7.93
N GLN A 130 -10.97 16.60 -8.91
CA GLN A 130 -10.87 16.91 -10.33
C GLN A 130 -12.26 16.77 -10.94
N SER A 131 -12.62 17.68 -11.85
CA SER A 131 -13.88 17.57 -12.58
C SER A 131 -13.92 16.29 -13.41
N PRO A 132 -14.93 15.42 -13.26
CA PRO A 132 -15.07 14.23 -14.10
C PRO A 132 -15.51 14.56 -15.53
N TYR A 133 -15.89 15.81 -15.80
CA TYR A 133 -16.44 16.26 -17.08
C TYR A 133 -15.39 16.83 -18.05
N SER A 134 -14.14 17.03 -17.59
CA SER A 134 -13.06 17.56 -18.42
C SER A 134 -12.15 16.43 -18.90
N LEU A 135 -11.68 16.50 -20.15
CA LEU A 135 -10.65 15.60 -20.68
C LEU A 135 -9.31 15.77 -19.95
N HIS A 136 -9.04 16.98 -19.45
CA HIS A 136 -7.80 17.35 -18.77
C HIS A 136 -8.10 18.17 -17.52
N PRO A 137 -8.68 17.55 -16.48
CA PRO A 137 -9.14 18.27 -15.32
C PRO A 137 -7.97 18.84 -14.51
N ILE A 138 -8.06 20.13 -14.21
CA ILE A 138 -7.13 20.79 -13.30
C ILE A 138 -7.55 20.39 -11.87
N PRO A 139 -6.63 19.88 -11.04
CA PRO A 139 -6.95 19.61 -9.65
C PRO A 139 -7.26 20.88 -8.88
N SER A 140 -8.24 20.77 -7.98
CA SER A 140 -8.63 21.84 -7.07
C SER A 140 -8.46 21.36 -5.63
N LEU A 141 -7.79 22.17 -4.80
CA LEU A 141 -7.71 21.96 -3.36
C LEU A 141 -9.00 22.46 -2.71
N GLU A 142 -9.68 21.60 -1.94
CA GLU A 142 -11.05 21.85 -1.49
C GLU A 142 -11.13 22.52 -0.11
N ARG A 143 -10.07 22.40 0.70
CA ARG A 143 -10.08 22.81 2.11
C ARG A 143 -8.94 23.71 2.49
N THR A 144 -9.05 24.31 3.66
CA THR A 144 -8.01 25.17 4.22
C THR A 144 -6.72 24.39 4.51
N GLU A 145 -5.59 25.10 4.63
CA GLU A 145 -4.31 24.47 4.99
C GLU A 145 -4.39 23.74 6.33
N LYS A 146 -5.11 24.31 7.31
CA LYS A 146 -5.25 23.70 8.64
C LYS A 146 -5.98 22.36 8.56
N GLU A 147 -7.14 22.33 7.90
CA GLU A 147 -7.92 21.11 7.76
C GLU A 147 -7.17 20.02 6.99
N ASN A 148 -6.44 20.41 5.92
CA ASN A 148 -5.55 19.49 5.21
C ASN A 148 -4.49 18.93 6.14
N HIS A 149 -3.82 19.76 6.91
CA HIS A 149 -2.76 19.33 7.81
C HIS A 149 -3.29 18.38 8.90
N ASP A 150 -4.45 18.66 9.50
CA ASP A 150 -5.04 17.82 10.54
C ASP A 150 -5.37 16.40 9.99
N ALA A 151 -5.94 16.30 8.79
CA ALA A 151 -6.20 15.00 8.16
C ALA A 151 -4.90 14.30 7.71
N PHE A 152 -3.91 15.07 7.25
CA PHE A 152 -2.61 14.58 6.83
C PHE A 152 -1.83 13.94 7.98
N CYS A 153 -1.81 14.57 9.15
CA CYS A 153 -1.19 14.02 10.36
C CYS A 153 -1.85 12.68 10.73
N LYS A 154 -3.18 12.63 10.80
CA LYS A 154 -3.92 11.38 11.07
C LYS A 154 -3.58 10.27 10.08
N HIS A 155 -3.42 10.61 8.80
CA HIS A 155 -3.05 9.62 7.78
C HIS A 155 -1.70 8.99 8.08
N PHE A 156 -0.65 9.82 8.25
CA PHE A 156 0.70 9.31 8.45
C PHE A 156 0.91 8.66 9.81
N GLU A 157 0.27 9.15 10.88
CA GLU A 157 0.22 8.46 12.16
C GLU A 157 -0.36 7.04 12.02
N ALA A 158 -1.45 6.89 11.27
CA ALA A 158 -2.04 5.58 11.00
C ALA A 158 -1.14 4.70 10.13
N GLN A 159 -0.51 5.25 9.08
CA GLN A 159 0.43 4.51 8.24
C GLN A 159 1.65 4.04 9.01
N GLU A 160 2.24 4.88 9.86
CA GLU A 160 3.39 4.53 10.69
C GLU A 160 3.05 3.45 11.72
N LYS A 161 1.87 3.54 12.34
CA LYS A 161 1.41 2.50 13.26
C LYS A 161 1.27 1.13 12.58
N LEU A 162 0.83 1.12 11.33
CA LEU A 162 0.53 -0.13 10.60
C LEU A 162 1.76 -0.73 9.93
N TYR A 163 2.62 0.11 9.37
CA TYR A 163 3.71 -0.32 8.49
C TYR A 163 5.10 0.09 8.98
N GLY A 164 5.20 1.01 9.94
CA GLY A 164 6.47 1.62 10.36
C GLY A 164 6.89 2.74 9.41
N ARG A 165 8.20 2.84 9.13
CA ARG A 165 8.80 3.92 8.35
C ARG A 165 8.09 4.12 7.00
N GLN A 166 7.80 5.37 6.64
CA GLN A 166 7.12 5.70 5.39
C GLN A 166 8.09 6.29 4.38
N ILE A 167 8.10 5.77 3.17
CA ILE A 167 8.85 6.35 2.05
C ILE A 167 7.88 6.66 0.92
N PRO A 168 7.21 7.82 0.94
CA PRO A 168 6.33 8.20 -0.13
C PRO A 168 7.11 8.56 -1.39
N VAL A 169 6.85 7.84 -2.47
CA VAL A 169 7.41 8.10 -3.80
C VAL A 169 6.33 8.78 -4.62
N ASN A 170 6.49 10.08 -4.84
CA ASN A 170 5.55 10.89 -5.59
C ASN A 170 5.97 10.97 -7.06
N LEU A 171 5.12 10.45 -7.94
CA LEU A 171 5.35 10.36 -9.39
C LEU A 171 4.71 11.52 -10.17
N THR A 172 4.26 12.57 -9.50
CA THR A 172 3.61 13.71 -10.16
C THR A 172 4.60 14.53 -10.97
N GLU A 173 4.12 15.14 -12.05
CA GLU A 173 4.87 16.17 -12.77
C GLU A 173 5.29 17.31 -11.82
N LEU A 174 6.55 17.75 -11.91
CA LEU A 174 7.06 18.86 -11.09
C LEU A 174 6.57 20.23 -11.58
N ALA A 175 6.11 20.29 -12.83
CA ALA A 175 5.52 21.46 -13.46
C ALA A 175 4.21 21.09 -14.13
N GLY A 176 3.28 22.03 -14.22
CA GLY A 176 1.97 21.80 -14.84
C GLY A 176 0.87 21.56 -13.81
N ARG A 177 -0.16 20.80 -14.19
CA ARG A 177 -1.39 20.66 -13.40
C ARG A 177 -1.19 19.79 -12.17
N GLU A 178 -0.42 18.70 -12.30
CA GLU A 178 -0.19 17.78 -11.19
C GLU A 178 0.62 18.45 -10.06
N ALA A 179 1.45 19.45 -10.40
CA ALA A 179 2.27 20.20 -9.48
C ALA A 179 1.47 20.95 -8.40
N ILE A 180 0.20 21.30 -8.64
CA ILE A 180 -0.66 21.95 -7.64
C ILE A 180 -0.83 21.06 -6.40
N VAL A 181 -1.07 19.76 -6.62
CA VAL A 181 -1.26 18.80 -5.53
C VAL A 181 0.09 18.26 -5.06
N GLY A 182 1.05 18.08 -5.98
CA GLY A 182 2.41 17.62 -5.65
C GLY A 182 3.17 18.59 -4.74
N SER A 183 3.11 19.90 -5.01
CA SER A 183 3.78 20.92 -4.19
C SER A 183 3.16 21.02 -2.80
N GLU A 184 1.82 20.98 -2.72
CA GLU A 184 1.13 21.03 -1.43
C GLU A 184 1.42 19.75 -0.62
N TYR A 185 1.56 18.60 -1.29
CA TYR A 185 1.97 17.37 -0.62
C TYR A 185 3.36 17.51 0.00
N ARG A 186 4.34 18.00 -0.77
CA ARG A 186 5.70 18.26 -0.26
C ARG A 186 5.66 19.19 0.96
N LYS A 187 4.96 20.31 0.85
CA LYS A 187 4.79 21.29 1.93
C LYS A 187 4.24 20.66 3.21
N HIS A 188 3.24 19.79 3.10
CA HIS A 188 2.69 19.11 4.27
C HIS A 188 3.64 18.06 4.88
N VAL A 189 4.44 17.35 4.07
CA VAL A 189 5.48 16.45 4.62
C VAL A 189 6.56 17.26 5.36
N GLU A 190 7.04 18.34 4.76
CA GLU A 190 8.05 19.22 5.37
C GLU A 190 7.53 19.83 6.67
N LYS A 191 6.25 20.24 6.69
CA LYS A 191 5.59 20.78 7.88
C LYS A 191 5.42 19.74 8.99
N LEU A 192 5.17 18.47 8.63
CA LEU A 192 5.11 17.39 9.63
C LEU A 192 6.47 17.18 10.29
N GLY A 193 7.56 17.32 9.53
CA GLY A 193 8.93 17.26 10.05
C GLY A 193 9.30 15.91 10.66
N ASP A 194 8.57 14.84 10.32
CA ASP A 194 8.75 13.53 10.90
C ASP A 194 9.95 12.81 10.26
N SER A 195 10.93 12.44 11.10
CA SER A 195 12.12 11.69 10.69
C SER A 195 11.83 10.27 10.17
N ASN A 196 10.67 9.70 10.50
CA ASN A 196 10.20 8.41 9.99
C ASN A 196 9.65 8.50 8.56
N ILE A 197 9.49 9.72 8.01
CA ILE A 197 8.98 9.93 6.66
C ILE A 197 10.10 10.45 5.76
N LYS A 198 10.42 9.68 4.73
CA LYS A 198 11.34 10.11 3.66
C LYS A 198 10.56 10.35 2.37
N TYR A 199 10.28 11.61 2.06
CA TYR A 199 9.58 11.98 0.85
C TYR A 199 10.52 12.04 -0.35
N ILE A 200 10.10 11.44 -1.46
CA ILE A 200 10.87 11.34 -2.69
C ILE A 200 10.01 11.79 -3.85
N GLU A 201 10.60 12.62 -4.70
CA GLU A 201 9.95 13.11 -5.90
C GLU A 201 10.66 12.58 -7.12
N PHE A 202 9.86 12.07 -8.04
CA PHE A 202 10.34 11.50 -9.27
C PHE A 202 9.40 11.88 -10.39
N ASP A 203 9.80 12.86 -11.22
CA ASP A 203 9.00 13.28 -12.37
C ASP A 203 9.00 12.18 -13.43
N PHE A 204 8.03 11.29 -13.37
CA PHE A 204 7.98 10.11 -14.23
C PHE A 204 7.95 10.50 -15.72
N HIS A 205 7.21 11.54 -16.11
CA HIS A 205 7.13 11.95 -17.51
C HIS A 205 8.45 12.48 -18.05
N LYS A 206 9.17 13.26 -17.25
CA LYS A 206 10.48 13.78 -17.62
C LYS A 206 11.50 12.65 -17.72
N GLU A 207 11.50 11.74 -16.73
CA GLU A 207 12.50 10.69 -16.62
C GLU A 207 12.26 9.54 -17.60
N THR A 208 11.02 9.16 -17.90
CA THR A 208 10.72 8.07 -18.86
C THR A 208 10.44 8.57 -20.28
N LYS A 209 10.71 9.85 -20.57
CA LYS A 209 10.49 10.43 -21.90
C LYS A 209 11.25 9.63 -22.96
N GLY A 210 10.53 9.16 -23.98
CA GLY A 210 11.09 8.33 -25.05
C GLY A 210 11.29 6.85 -24.66
N MET A 211 10.44 6.30 -23.79
CA MET A 211 10.46 4.89 -23.36
C MET A 211 11.75 4.46 -22.62
N LYS A 212 12.43 5.42 -21.99
CA LYS A 212 13.66 5.18 -21.23
C LYS A 212 13.35 4.65 -19.82
N PHE A 213 12.78 3.45 -19.76
CA PHE A 213 12.47 2.77 -18.49
C PHE A 213 13.73 2.47 -17.66
N GLU A 214 14.91 2.46 -18.29
CA GLU A 214 16.21 2.41 -17.60
C GLU A 214 16.38 3.51 -16.54
N ASN A 215 15.70 4.65 -16.66
CA ASN A 215 15.74 5.70 -15.65
C ASN A 215 14.99 5.35 -14.36
N ILE A 216 14.12 4.33 -14.36
CA ILE A 216 13.56 3.75 -13.12
C ILE A 216 14.66 3.04 -12.33
N SER A 217 15.65 2.45 -13.00
CA SER A 217 16.81 1.88 -12.32
C SER A 217 17.56 2.93 -11.51
N LYS A 218 17.54 4.21 -11.91
CA LYS A 218 18.11 5.30 -11.08
C LYS A 218 17.33 5.47 -9.78
N LEU A 219 16.00 5.45 -9.85
CA LEU A 219 15.14 5.50 -8.66
C LEU A 219 15.39 4.28 -7.78
N SER A 220 15.38 3.07 -8.35
CA SER A 220 15.67 1.82 -7.64
C SER A 220 17.04 1.85 -6.96
N ASN A 221 18.07 2.31 -7.67
CA ASN A 221 19.42 2.44 -7.11
C ASN A 221 19.48 3.46 -5.97
N SER A 222 18.78 4.58 -6.10
CA SER A 222 18.71 5.59 -5.02
C SER A 222 17.95 5.09 -3.78
N LEU A 223 17.05 4.12 -3.96
CA LEU A 223 16.23 3.51 -2.92
C LEU A 223 16.82 2.24 -2.34
N TYR A 224 17.91 1.72 -2.90
CA TYR A 224 18.46 0.43 -2.53
C TYR A 224 18.87 0.35 -1.04
N ASP A 225 19.49 1.42 -0.54
CA ASP A 225 19.86 1.54 0.87
C ASP A 225 18.63 1.58 1.79
N ASP A 226 17.55 2.23 1.34
CA ASP A 226 16.30 2.27 2.09
C ASP A 226 15.64 0.90 2.09
N MET A 227 15.55 0.23 0.94
CA MET A 227 15.00 -1.11 0.81
C MET A 227 15.73 -2.11 1.71
N THR A 228 17.06 -2.01 1.78
CA THR A 228 17.89 -2.82 2.68
C THR A 228 17.58 -2.54 4.15
N LYS A 229 17.30 -1.29 4.53
CA LYS A 229 16.94 -0.93 5.92
C LYS A 229 15.51 -1.35 6.27
N LEU A 230 14.57 -1.20 5.33
CA LEU A 230 13.18 -1.58 5.52
C LEU A 230 13.01 -3.09 5.72
N GLN A 231 13.91 -3.88 5.13
CA GLN A 231 13.87 -5.34 5.13
C GLN A 231 12.57 -5.87 4.50
N TYR A 232 12.37 -7.17 4.63
CA TYR A 232 11.14 -7.89 4.29
C TYR A 232 10.79 -8.80 5.46
N PHE A 233 9.60 -9.36 5.48
CA PHE A 233 9.24 -10.38 6.45
C PHE A 233 9.79 -11.73 5.99
N TRP A 234 10.53 -12.45 6.83
CA TRP A 234 11.00 -13.80 6.50
C TRP A 234 10.91 -14.74 7.69
N ILE A 235 10.23 -15.86 7.49
CA ILE A 235 9.99 -16.87 8.53
C ILE A 235 10.15 -18.30 7.98
N THR A 236 10.55 -19.25 8.83
CA THR A 236 10.30 -20.68 8.59
C THR A 236 8.87 -21.07 8.97
N ALA A 237 8.17 -21.74 8.05
CA ALA A 237 6.88 -22.37 8.30
C ALA A 237 7.07 -23.86 8.63
N GLY A 238 6.43 -24.35 9.70
CA GLY A 238 6.51 -25.73 10.17
C GLY A 238 6.74 -25.84 11.68
N GLY A 239 7.09 -27.05 12.17
CA GLY A 239 7.17 -27.34 13.61
C GLY A 239 8.14 -26.47 14.43
N ASN A 240 9.17 -25.91 13.79
CA ASN A 240 10.09 -24.93 14.40
C ASN A 240 10.04 -23.61 13.61
N GLU A 241 9.09 -22.75 13.96
CA GLU A 241 8.99 -21.40 13.40
C GLU A 241 10.12 -20.51 13.93
N HIS A 242 10.80 -19.83 13.01
CA HIS A 242 11.87 -18.88 13.29
C HIS A 242 11.74 -17.68 12.36
N VAL A 243 11.62 -16.48 12.95
CA VAL A 243 11.55 -15.21 12.22
C VAL A 243 12.98 -14.70 12.02
N TYR A 244 13.43 -14.62 10.77
CA TYR A 244 14.74 -14.08 10.40
C TYR A 244 14.77 -12.56 10.39
N CYS A 245 13.72 -11.95 9.83
CA CYS A 245 13.55 -10.51 9.79
C CYS A 245 12.07 -10.12 9.66
N GLU A 246 11.78 -8.87 10.02
CA GLU A 246 10.48 -8.23 9.84
C GLU A 246 10.66 -6.97 9.00
N GLN A 247 9.67 -6.70 8.15
CA GLN A 247 9.57 -5.44 7.44
C GLN A 247 9.20 -4.31 8.41
N SER A 248 9.98 -3.23 8.40
CA SER A 248 9.90 -2.11 9.34
C SER A 248 9.43 -0.79 8.72
N GLY A 249 9.04 -0.83 7.44
CA GLY A 249 8.50 0.31 6.70
C GLY A 249 8.10 -0.06 5.29
N VAL A 250 7.48 0.87 4.58
CA VAL A 250 6.94 0.64 3.24
C VAL A 250 7.25 1.81 2.29
N PHE A 251 7.42 1.45 1.01
CA PHE A 251 7.31 2.42 -0.07
C PHE A 251 5.81 2.69 -0.34
N ARG A 252 5.44 3.97 -0.36
CA ARG A 252 4.08 4.43 -0.65
C ARG A 252 4.07 5.18 -1.98
N THR A 253 3.73 4.49 -3.06
CA THR A 253 3.77 5.08 -4.40
C THR A 253 2.49 5.86 -4.67
N ASN A 254 2.63 7.10 -5.14
CA ASN A 254 1.51 7.94 -5.54
C ASN A 254 1.66 8.37 -6.99
N CYS A 255 0.55 8.36 -7.72
CA CYS A 255 0.41 9.04 -8.98
C CYS A 255 -0.95 9.72 -8.98
N MET A 256 -1.05 10.83 -9.70
CA MET A 256 -2.31 11.53 -9.84
C MET A 256 -3.31 10.72 -10.68
N ASP A 257 -2.89 10.21 -11.84
CA ASP A 257 -3.83 9.71 -12.84
C ASP A 257 -3.53 8.30 -13.36
N CYS A 258 -2.27 7.85 -13.39
CA CYS A 258 -1.88 6.68 -14.16
C CYS A 258 -1.45 5.50 -13.27
N LEU A 259 -2.32 4.49 -13.21
CA LEU A 259 -2.05 3.21 -12.55
C LEU A 259 -0.85 2.49 -13.19
N ASP A 260 -0.61 2.68 -14.49
CA ASP A 260 0.52 2.09 -15.20
C ASP A 260 1.86 2.59 -14.63
N ARG A 261 1.98 3.89 -14.32
CA ARG A 261 3.20 4.44 -13.69
C ARG A 261 3.45 3.83 -12.32
N THR A 262 2.40 3.69 -11.51
CA THR A 262 2.54 3.11 -10.17
C THR A 262 2.84 1.61 -10.22
N ASN A 263 2.27 0.88 -11.19
CA ASN A 263 2.56 -0.54 -11.40
C ASN A 263 3.96 -0.79 -11.93
N VAL A 264 4.54 0.14 -12.70
CA VAL A 264 5.90 0.02 -13.22
C VAL A 264 6.95 0.31 -12.14
N VAL A 265 6.60 1.14 -11.14
CA VAL A 265 7.48 1.46 -10.01
C VAL A 265 7.40 0.41 -8.89
N GLN A 266 6.25 -0.25 -8.73
CA GLN A 266 6.08 -1.41 -7.85
C GLN A 266 6.68 -2.65 -8.49
#